data_AF-A0A934DXA9-F1
#
_entry.id   AF-A0A934DXA9-F1
#
_cell.length_a   1.000
_cell.length_b   1.000
_cell.length_c   1.000
_cell.angle_alpha   90.00
_cell.angle_beta   90.00
_cell.angle_gamma   90.00
#
_symmetry.space_group_name_H-M   'P 1'
#
loop_
_entity.id
_entity.type
_entity.pdbx_description
1 polymer ?
#
loop_
_entity_poly.entity_id
_entity_poly.type
_entity_poly.pdbx_seq_one_letter_code
_entity_poly.pdbx_strand_id
1 'polypeptide(L)'
;MATGLGCDDAPPSAAGADAAAARTDAHLPILDGGEADGARDAGPQESDAGQAPGDAGDDPCQPNPCTNVAGHQTRCLWDGQSGFTCHCDADYHDSEGLCCPQFSDSVNGACVCKAGYAEVAGKCVVLCSEDSIAGLNGWCPEGQQCVQGACMSDRCGGVSCPAHAKCVTRMDAAFCLCDEGFHLSGALCCPLNASEAGGACACDDGFVMQAGECQPDPTNPCLPTNPCEDAGLHRNTCLQDDSPEGYSCECNPGYEESSGACVLAVRPTCPSGLVCRNEVCVPPVLTQEQCVFDDDCHLFDGATTTCNASAAGGICMNCVDSNDCPGNSQCMSYGICALMCDDDSECPYGRCYTSMGYCGQVRCSADADCFGGTVCIDDNGDGQGLCLRIPCVETQCSPSKPHGTCAQVGEVCLYGACVADCTPNPCTQELNKSVCSTASGAVACLCDAGYELAGDGRCLPQASECSDGFTCGNGFCADRAAEAFSCQQDSDCGAGLTCSPTLPSGSCRGCGPTVPCPNDQDCLSGYCLQPCASHGECHPQMICRGTGYCGRKDCTVAGDCDAPYVCVAGSGGGASCQRPTCEGP
;
A
#
# COMPACT_ATOMS: atom_id res chain seq x y z
N MET A 1 -38.13 -56.63 8.70
CA MET A 1 -38.60 -55.35 9.26
C MET A 1 -37.99 -54.27 8.38
N ALA A 2 -38.53 -54.07 7.18
CA ALA A 2 -39.69 -53.22 6.83
C ALA A 2 -39.21 -51.78 6.50
N THR A 3 -38.97 -51.48 5.21
CA THR A 3 -39.75 -50.58 4.32
C THR A 3 -39.37 -49.10 4.55
N GLY A 4 -38.81 -48.31 3.61
CA GLY A 4 -39.14 -48.18 2.18
C GLY A 4 -40.37 -47.29 2.04
N LEU A 5 -40.25 -46.10 1.41
CA LEU A 5 -41.32 -45.36 0.73
C LEU A 5 -40.74 -44.07 0.09
N GLY A 6 -40.93 -43.94 -1.22
CA GLY A 6 -40.91 -42.67 -1.95
C GLY A 6 -42.32 -42.26 -2.34
N CYS A 7 -42.47 -41.00 -2.77
CA CYS A 7 -43.57 -40.38 -3.53
C CYS A 7 -42.90 -39.18 -4.23
N ASP A 8 -42.85 -38.96 -5.55
CA ASP A 8 -43.84 -39.04 -6.63
C ASP A 8 -45.17 -38.39 -6.26
N ASP A 9 -45.36 -37.13 -6.69
CA ASP A 9 -46.66 -36.54 -7.06
C ASP A 9 -46.46 -35.22 -7.84
N ALA A 10 -46.67 -35.27 -9.16
CA ALA A 10 -47.25 -34.18 -9.95
C ALA A 10 -48.80 -34.31 -9.84
N PRO A 11 -49.68 -33.29 -10.06
CA PRO A 11 -49.84 -32.50 -11.31
C PRO A 11 -50.51 -31.10 -11.03
N PRO A 12 -51.28 -30.41 -11.92
CA PRO A 12 -51.49 -30.55 -13.37
C PRO A 12 -51.34 -29.26 -14.21
N SER A 13 -51.27 -29.50 -15.52
CA SER A 13 -51.52 -28.60 -16.64
C SER A 13 -52.99 -28.13 -16.75
N ALA A 14 -53.21 -26.83 -16.98
CA ALA A 14 -54.42 -26.23 -17.58
C ALA A 14 -53.95 -25.02 -18.42
N ALA A 15 -54.04 -25.05 -19.76
CA ALA A 15 -55.20 -24.73 -20.59
C ALA A 15 -55.55 -23.22 -20.65
N GLY A 16 -55.04 -22.60 -21.72
CA GLY A 16 -55.62 -21.55 -22.59
C GLY A 16 -56.52 -20.43 -22.04
N ALA A 17 -56.17 -19.19 -22.40
CA ALA A 17 -57.12 -18.22 -22.92
C ALA A 17 -56.41 -17.13 -23.75
N ASP A 18 -56.76 -17.06 -25.03
CA ASP A 18 -56.61 -15.88 -25.88
C ASP A 18 -57.45 -14.71 -25.33
N ALA A 19 -56.89 -13.50 -25.34
CA ALA A 19 -57.68 -12.28 -25.40
C ALA A 19 -56.89 -11.17 -26.12
N ALA A 20 -57.37 -10.83 -27.31
CA ALA A 20 -56.92 -9.73 -28.13
C ALA A 20 -57.52 -8.39 -27.66
N ALA A 21 -56.77 -7.32 -27.98
CA ALA A 21 -57.20 -5.94 -28.22
C ALA A 21 -57.72 -5.11 -27.04
N ALA A 22 -57.07 -3.96 -26.79
CA ALA A 22 -57.53 -2.69 -27.35
C ALA A 22 -56.48 -1.58 -27.12
N ARG A 23 -56.14 -0.90 -28.22
CA ARG A 23 -55.47 0.40 -28.24
C ARG A 23 -56.46 1.47 -27.79
N THR A 24 -56.02 2.42 -26.97
CA THR A 24 -56.62 3.75 -26.90
C THR A 24 -55.52 4.78 -26.80
N ASP A 25 -55.33 5.51 -27.90
CA ASP A 25 -54.69 6.81 -27.97
C ASP A 25 -55.51 7.83 -27.17
N ALA A 26 -54.86 8.62 -26.32
CA ALA A 26 -55.42 9.85 -25.80
C ALA A 26 -54.34 10.95 -25.78
N HIS A 27 -54.54 11.92 -26.66
CA HIS A 27 -53.84 13.19 -26.79
C HIS A 27 -54.17 14.16 -25.64
N LEU A 28 -53.12 14.84 -25.14
CA LEU A 28 -53.06 16.26 -24.69
C LEU A 28 -53.82 16.65 -23.39
N PRO A 29 -53.40 17.71 -22.63
CA PRO A 29 -52.75 18.91 -23.15
C PRO A 29 -51.59 19.54 -22.35
N ILE A 30 -50.94 20.43 -23.09
CA ILE A 30 -50.10 21.58 -22.71
C ILE A 30 -50.80 22.46 -21.67
N LEU A 31 -50.06 22.89 -20.64
CA LEU A 31 -50.35 24.13 -19.90
C LEU A 31 -49.06 24.93 -19.67
N ASP A 32 -49.11 26.16 -20.16
CA ASP A 32 -48.25 27.31 -19.87
C ASP A 32 -48.35 27.76 -18.40
N GLY A 33 -47.27 28.37 -17.92
CA GLY A 33 -47.34 29.59 -17.11
C GLY A 33 -46.97 29.46 -15.63
N GLY A 34 -45.99 30.27 -15.20
CA GLY A 34 -45.81 30.56 -13.78
C GLY A 34 -44.45 31.16 -13.40
N GLU A 35 -44.17 32.40 -13.84
CA GLU A 35 -43.23 33.29 -13.15
C GLU A 35 -43.66 33.48 -11.68
N ALA A 36 -42.70 33.41 -10.76
CA ALA A 36 -42.81 34.00 -9.43
C ALA A 36 -41.44 34.38 -8.88
N ASP A 37 -41.22 35.69 -8.80
CA ASP A 37 -40.18 36.35 -8.03
C ASP A 37 -40.21 35.96 -6.54
N GLY A 38 -39.02 35.79 -5.95
CA GLY A 38 -38.87 35.49 -4.54
C GLY A 38 -37.50 35.89 -4.00
N ALA A 39 -37.29 37.19 -3.84
CA ALA A 39 -36.14 37.80 -3.17
C ALA A 39 -35.97 37.30 -1.74
N ARG A 40 -34.74 36.92 -1.33
CA ARG A 40 -34.26 36.99 0.07
C ARG A 40 -32.75 37.24 0.16
N ASP A 41 -32.45 38.33 0.87
CA ASP A 41 -31.33 38.62 1.76
C ASP A 41 -29.88 38.32 1.36
N ALA A 42 -29.16 39.41 1.07
CA ALA A 42 -27.72 39.51 1.13
C ALA A 42 -27.27 39.73 2.59
N GLY A 43 -26.56 38.75 3.16
CA GLY A 43 -25.67 38.91 4.31
C GLY A 43 -24.26 39.32 3.87
N PRO A 44 -23.50 40.07 4.68
CA PRO A 44 -22.24 40.69 4.25
C PRO A 44 -21.10 39.67 4.20
N GLN A 45 -20.40 39.61 3.06
CA GLN A 45 -19.11 38.94 2.92
C GLN A 45 -18.05 39.69 3.74
N GLU A 46 -17.43 38.98 4.67
CA GLU A 46 -16.18 39.40 5.31
C GLU A 46 -15.04 39.34 4.30
N SER A 47 -14.21 40.38 4.36
CA SER A 47 -13.13 40.68 3.45
C SER A 47 -11.96 39.72 3.60
N ASP A 48 -11.66 39.09 2.47
CA ASP A 48 -10.45 38.35 2.12
C ASP A 48 -9.17 39.15 2.40
N ALA A 49 -8.21 38.50 3.06
CA ALA A 49 -6.89 39.04 3.33
C ALA A 49 -5.83 38.24 2.54
N GLY A 50 -5.46 38.77 1.38
CA GLY A 50 -4.07 38.73 0.90
C GLY A 50 -3.52 37.40 0.37
N GLN A 51 -4.11 36.89 -0.72
CA GLN A 51 -3.41 35.97 -1.62
C GLN A 51 -2.59 36.77 -2.63
N ALA A 52 -1.28 36.50 -2.70
CA ALA A 52 -0.38 37.08 -3.70
C ALA A 52 -0.75 36.58 -5.12
N PRO A 53 -0.67 37.42 -6.17
CA PRO A 53 -0.87 36.98 -7.54
C PRO A 53 0.40 36.28 -8.01
N GLY A 54 0.44 34.96 -7.84
CA GLY A 54 1.27 34.12 -8.68
C GLY A 54 0.55 33.95 -10.01
N ASP A 55 1.15 34.43 -11.10
CA ASP A 55 0.72 34.18 -12.48
C ASP A 55 0.42 32.69 -12.67
N ALA A 56 -0.86 32.31 -12.58
CA ALA A 56 -1.36 31.15 -13.28
C ALA A 56 -1.28 31.53 -14.76
N GLY A 57 -0.16 31.20 -15.40
CA GLY A 57 -0.02 31.37 -16.84
C GLY A 57 -1.24 30.74 -17.49
N ASP A 58 -2.02 31.57 -18.19
CA ASP A 58 -3.23 31.15 -18.89
C ASP A 58 -2.95 29.85 -19.65
N ASP A 59 -3.61 28.75 -19.26
CA ASP A 59 -3.53 27.49 -20.00
C ASP A 59 -3.90 27.79 -21.45
N PRO A 60 -2.97 27.65 -22.41
CA PRO A 60 -3.26 27.99 -23.80
C PRO A 60 -4.31 27.08 -24.42
N CYS A 61 -4.70 26.00 -23.73
CA CYS A 61 -5.84 25.15 -24.07
C CYS A 61 -7.18 25.63 -23.48
N GLN A 62 -7.25 26.80 -22.82
CA GLN A 62 -8.50 27.40 -22.33
C GLN A 62 -8.69 28.85 -22.84
N PRO A 63 -9.71 29.11 -23.70
CA PRO A 63 -10.60 28.14 -24.33
C PRO A 63 -9.86 27.28 -25.37
N ASN A 64 -10.28 26.03 -25.54
CA ASN A 64 -9.61 25.07 -26.43
C ASN A 64 -9.44 25.65 -27.86
N PRO A 65 -8.21 25.96 -28.28
CA PRO A 65 -7.95 26.59 -29.58
C PRO A 65 -8.08 25.60 -30.74
N CYS A 66 -8.12 24.29 -30.47
CA CYS A 66 -8.25 23.23 -31.45
C CYS A 66 -9.71 23.12 -31.93
N THR A 67 -10.04 23.91 -32.96
CA THR A 67 -11.42 24.09 -33.45
C THR A 67 -11.71 23.37 -34.76
N ASN A 68 -10.79 22.53 -35.25
CA ASN A 68 -11.00 21.78 -36.50
C ASN A 68 -11.90 20.55 -36.28
N VAL A 69 -13.18 20.80 -35.95
CA VAL A 69 -14.20 19.77 -35.72
C VAL A 69 -14.40 18.90 -36.98
N ALA A 70 -14.32 19.51 -38.17
CA ALA A 70 -14.47 18.78 -39.43
C ALA A 70 -13.28 17.86 -39.75
N GLY A 71 -12.11 18.14 -39.16
CA GLY A 71 -10.90 17.34 -39.30
C GLY A 71 -10.54 16.55 -38.05
N HIS A 72 -11.46 16.38 -37.09
CA HIS A 72 -11.29 15.57 -35.87
C HIS A 72 -10.06 15.88 -35.02
N GLN A 73 -9.52 17.10 -35.12
CA GLN A 73 -8.33 17.53 -34.39
C GLN A 73 -8.77 18.46 -33.26
N THR A 74 -9.57 17.95 -32.31
CA THR A 74 -10.20 18.78 -31.29
C THR A 74 -9.50 18.71 -29.93
N ARG A 75 -8.49 17.85 -29.76
CA ARG A 75 -7.80 17.68 -28.47
C ARG A 75 -6.57 18.57 -28.38
N CYS A 76 -6.56 19.51 -27.43
CA CYS A 76 -5.41 20.37 -27.16
C CYS A 76 -4.49 19.72 -26.13
N LEU A 77 -3.19 19.64 -26.43
CA LEU A 77 -2.14 19.30 -25.48
C LEU A 77 -1.18 20.48 -25.32
N TRP A 78 -1.03 20.95 -24.09
CA TRP A 78 -0.08 22.00 -23.74
C TRP A 78 1.34 21.43 -23.61
N ASP A 79 2.33 22.10 -24.22
CA ASP A 79 3.75 21.66 -24.22
C ASP A 79 4.57 22.15 -23.01
N GLY A 80 3.96 22.92 -22.12
CA GLY A 80 4.59 23.44 -20.90
C GLY A 80 5.55 24.62 -21.11
N GLN A 81 5.77 25.11 -22.34
CA GLN A 81 6.73 26.19 -22.62
C GLN A 81 6.14 27.44 -23.28
N SER A 82 4.92 27.35 -23.82
CA SER A 82 4.00 28.43 -24.29
C SER A 82 3.21 28.02 -25.54
N GLY A 83 3.44 26.83 -26.08
CA GLY A 83 2.76 26.30 -27.25
C GLY A 83 1.73 25.23 -26.90
N PHE A 84 0.80 25.00 -27.82
CA PHE A 84 -0.10 23.86 -27.76
C PHE A 84 -0.02 23.08 -29.06
N THR A 85 -0.26 21.77 -28.99
CA THR A 85 -0.39 20.90 -30.16
C THR A 85 -1.82 20.35 -30.20
N CYS A 86 -2.45 20.42 -31.37
CA CYS A 86 -3.75 19.79 -31.57
C CYS A 86 -3.56 18.33 -32.00
N HIS A 87 -4.26 17.42 -31.33
CA HIS A 87 -4.27 16.00 -31.60
C HIS A 87 -5.65 15.55 -32.06
N CYS A 88 -5.66 14.39 -32.70
CA CYS A 88 -6.86 13.73 -33.14
C CYS A 88 -7.72 13.26 -31.95
N ASP A 89 -9.03 13.20 -32.14
CA ASP A 89 -9.99 12.59 -31.23
C ASP A 89 -9.65 11.09 -31.01
N ALA A 90 -10.12 10.49 -29.92
CA ALA A 90 -9.73 9.12 -29.53
C ALA A 90 -9.99 8.03 -30.60
N ASP A 91 -11.00 8.24 -31.45
CA ASP A 91 -11.36 7.31 -32.55
C ASP A 91 -10.57 7.54 -33.85
N TYR A 92 -9.66 8.51 -33.86
CA TYR A 92 -8.90 8.95 -35.03
C TYR A 92 -7.41 8.93 -34.74
N HIS A 93 -6.62 8.74 -35.79
CA HIS A 93 -5.16 8.81 -35.73
C HIS A 93 -4.66 9.81 -36.76
N ASP A 94 -3.53 10.44 -36.48
CA ASP A 94 -2.90 11.34 -37.44
C ASP A 94 -2.31 10.53 -38.60
N SER A 95 -2.70 10.88 -39.82
CA SER A 95 -2.18 10.31 -41.07
C SER A 95 -1.85 11.45 -42.03
N GLU A 96 -0.56 11.81 -42.10
CA GLU A 96 -0.05 12.93 -42.91
C GLU A 96 -0.73 14.29 -42.59
N GLY A 97 -1.02 14.57 -41.32
CA GLY A 97 -1.64 15.83 -40.88
C GLY A 97 -3.17 15.86 -41.03
N LEU A 98 -3.79 14.72 -41.35
CA LEU A 98 -5.23 14.52 -41.38
C LEU A 98 -5.61 13.49 -40.33
N CYS A 99 -6.56 13.82 -39.44
CA CYS A 99 -7.07 12.84 -38.49
C CYS A 99 -8.01 11.89 -39.20
N CYS A 100 -7.52 10.67 -39.42
CA CYS A 100 -8.21 9.62 -40.13
C CYS A 100 -8.78 8.58 -39.16
N PRO A 101 -9.98 8.03 -39.44
CA PRO A 101 -10.53 6.94 -38.66
C PRO A 101 -9.52 5.80 -38.52
N GLN A 102 -9.60 5.04 -37.44
CA GLN A 102 -8.83 3.80 -37.30
C GLN A 102 -8.94 2.95 -38.58
N PHE A 103 -7.82 2.35 -39.02
CA PHE A 103 -7.73 1.54 -40.25
C PHE A 103 -7.95 2.28 -41.58
N SER A 104 -7.72 3.59 -41.64
CA SER A 104 -7.56 4.35 -42.89
C SER A 104 -6.17 4.97 -43.00
N ASP A 105 -5.82 5.47 -44.19
CA ASP A 105 -4.68 6.35 -44.41
C ASP A 105 -5.15 7.59 -45.21
N SER A 106 -4.42 8.70 -45.08
CA SER A 106 -4.59 9.85 -45.96
C SER A 106 -4.08 9.50 -47.37
N VAL A 107 -4.98 9.52 -48.35
CA VAL A 107 -4.67 9.30 -49.76
C VAL A 107 -5.20 10.49 -50.55
N ASN A 108 -4.31 11.32 -51.07
CA ASN A 108 -4.65 12.57 -51.79
C ASN A 108 -5.48 13.55 -50.95
N GLY A 109 -5.19 13.65 -49.64
CA GLY A 109 -5.87 14.59 -48.74
C GLY A 109 -7.28 14.17 -48.30
N ALA A 110 -7.63 12.89 -48.48
CA ALA A 110 -8.85 12.29 -47.95
C ALA A 110 -8.53 10.97 -47.24
N CYS A 111 -9.25 10.67 -46.17
CA CYS A 111 -9.10 9.39 -45.48
C CYS A 111 -9.72 8.27 -46.32
N VAL A 112 -8.90 7.29 -46.69
CA VAL A 112 -9.31 6.10 -47.44
C VAL A 112 -9.05 4.88 -46.57
N CYS A 113 -10.06 4.03 -46.41
CA CYS A 113 -9.91 2.80 -45.66
C CYS A 113 -8.82 1.91 -46.27
N LYS A 114 -8.00 1.30 -45.42
CA LYS A 114 -6.97 0.34 -45.82
C LYS A 114 -7.62 -0.84 -46.55
N ALA A 115 -6.85 -1.50 -47.41
CA ALA A 115 -7.32 -2.69 -48.12
C ALA A 115 -7.90 -3.72 -47.13
N GLY A 116 -9.10 -4.24 -47.42
CA GLY A 116 -9.85 -5.12 -46.53
C GLY A 116 -10.87 -4.41 -45.62
N TYR A 117 -10.96 -3.08 -45.68
CA TYR A 117 -11.91 -2.27 -44.91
C TYR A 117 -12.76 -1.40 -45.85
N ALA A 118 -14.03 -1.18 -45.50
CA ALA A 118 -14.94 -0.24 -46.16
C ALA A 118 -15.36 0.87 -45.21
N GLU A 119 -15.61 2.03 -45.78
CA GLU A 119 -16.22 3.14 -45.06
C GLU A 119 -17.70 2.84 -44.83
N VAL A 120 -18.10 2.83 -43.56
CA VAL A 120 -19.49 2.72 -43.12
C VAL A 120 -19.71 3.77 -42.03
N ALA A 121 -20.52 4.78 -42.35
CA ALA A 121 -20.89 5.87 -41.44
C ALA A 121 -19.69 6.61 -40.81
N GLY A 122 -18.69 6.91 -41.62
CA GLY A 122 -17.48 7.65 -41.24
C GLY A 122 -16.42 6.80 -40.54
N LYS A 123 -16.62 5.48 -40.42
CA LYS A 123 -15.65 4.55 -39.82
C LYS A 123 -15.22 3.49 -40.83
N CYS A 124 -13.95 3.11 -40.80
CA CYS A 124 -13.45 2.00 -41.60
C CYS A 124 -13.68 0.68 -40.86
N VAL A 125 -14.63 -0.10 -41.36
CA VAL A 125 -15.00 -1.41 -40.82
C VAL A 125 -14.51 -2.51 -41.77
N VAL A 126 -14.16 -3.68 -41.22
CA VAL A 126 -13.65 -4.77 -42.06
C VAL A 126 -14.74 -5.23 -43.04
N LEU A 127 -14.38 -5.39 -44.31
CA LEU A 127 -15.27 -5.96 -45.33
C LEU A 127 -15.31 -7.49 -45.14
N CYS A 128 -16.45 -8.05 -44.68
CA CYS A 128 -16.79 -9.43 -45.05
C CYS A 128 -17.41 -9.38 -46.45
N SER A 129 -16.57 -9.31 -47.50
CA SER A 129 -17.03 -9.38 -48.90
C SER A 129 -16.27 -10.48 -49.66
N GLU A 130 -16.77 -10.80 -50.85
CA GLU A 130 -16.33 -11.92 -51.70
C GLU A 130 -14.80 -11.95 -51.99
N ASP A 131 -14.08 -10.86 -51.75
CA ASP A 131 -12.67 -10.68 -52.12
C ASP A 131 -11.68 -10.63 -50.94
N SER A 132 -12.12 -10.64 -49.67
CA SER A 132 -11.25 -10.34 -48.51
C SER A 132 -10.64 -11.56 -47.79
N ILE A 133 -10.96 -12.80 -48.20
CA ILE A 133 -10.32 -14.01 -47.68
C ILE A 133 -9.67 -14.78 -48.84
N ALA A 134 -8.34 -14.71 -48.94
CA ALA A 134 -7.59 -15.49 -49.92
C ALA A 134 -7.67 -16.99 -49.58
N GLY A 135 -8.54 -17.73 -50.29
CA GLY A 135 -8.38 -19.18 -50.46
C GLY A 135 -9.62 -20.07 -50.34
N LEU A 136 -10.77 -19.60 -49.88
CA LEU A 136 -11.98 -20.43 -49.74
C LEU A 136 -13.24 -19.61 -50.04
N ASN A 137 -14.04 -20.08 -51.00
CA ASN A 137 -15.31 -19.49 -51.43
C ASN A 137 -16.15 -19.05 -50.21
N GLY A 138 -16.45 -17.75 -50.15
CA GLY A 138 -16.93 -17.02 -48.96
C GLY A 138 -18.31 -17.40 -48.46
N TRP A 139 -18.42 -18.56 -47.82
CA TRP A 139 -19.44 -18.91 -46.85
C TRP A 139 -18.74 -19.48 -45.63
N CYS A 140 -19.08 -18.97 -44.44
CA CYS A 140 -18.79 -19.74 -43.24
C CYS A 140 -19.65 -21.01 -43.30
N PRO A 141 -19.08 -22.21 -43.07
CA PRO A 141 -19.83 -23.47 -42.98
C PRO A 141 -21.10 -23.32 -42.13
N GLU A 142 -22.16 -24.08 -42.41
CA GLU A 142 -23.37 -24.07 -41.56
C GLU A 142 -22.99 -24.18 -40.08
N GLY A 143 -23.46 -23.22 -39.28
CA GLY A 143 -23.11 -23.10 -37.85
C GLY A 143 -21.89 -22.21 -37.55
N GLN A 144 -21.38 -21.43 -38.50
CA GLN A 144 -20.29 -20.46 -38.29
C GLN A 144 -20.72 -19.02 -38.69
N GLN A 145 -20.18 -18.01 -38.01
CA GLN A 145 -20.43 -16.58 -38.24
C GLN A 145 -19.12 -15.83 -38.58
N CYS A 146 -19.18 -14.79 -39.43
CA CYS A 146 -18.03 -13.90 -39.74
C CYS A 146 -17.83 -12.92 -38.59
N VAL A 147 -16.79 -13.12 -37.78
CA VAL A 147 -16.40 -12.19 -36.71
C VAL A 147 -14.96 -11.75 -36.99
N GLN A 148 -14.75 -10.45 -37.21
CA GLN A 148 -13.43 -9.87 -37.50
C GLN A 148 -12.68 -10.54 -38.67
N GLY A 149 -13.40 -10.98 -39.71
CA GLY A 149 -12.78 -11.58 -40.91
C GLY A 149 -12.39 -13.06 -40.77
N ALA A 150 -12.74 -13.72 -39.66
CA ALA A 150 -12.60 -15.16 -39.49
C ALA A 150 -13.98 -15.82 -39.34
N CYS A 151 -14.14 -17.01 -39.93
CA CYS A 151 -15.30 -17.86 -39.67
C CYS A 151 -15.11 -18.58 -38.34
N MET A 152 -15.95 -18.23 -37.36
CA MET A 152 -15.95 -18.85 -36.04
C MET A 152 -17.24 -19.65 -35.86
N SER A 153 -17.15 -20.81 -35.21
CA SER A 153 -18.34 -21.56 -34.77
C SER A 153 -19.23 -20.68 -33.91
N ASP A 154 -20.52 -20.61 -34.26
CA ASP A 154 -21.54 -19.94 -33.49
C ASP A 154 -21.65 -20.64 -32.13
N ARG A 155 -20.99 -20.06 -31.11
CA ARG A 155 -21.01 -20.61 -29.76
C ARG A 155 -22.39 -20.50 -29.12
N CYS A 156 -23.26 -19.64 -29.65
CA CYS A 156 -24.63 -19.50 -29.21
C CYS A 156 -25.57 -20.60 -29.74
N GLY A 157 -25.12 -21.41 -30.70
CA GLY A 157 -25.86 -22.57 -31.19
C GLY A 157 -26.18 -23.57 -30.07
N GLY A 158 -27.45 -23.60 -29.65
CA GLY A 158 -27.94 -24.49 -28.59
C GLY A 158 -27.82 -23.94 -27.17
N VAL A 159 -27.32 -22.71 -26.98
CA VAL A 159 -27.27 -22.05 -25.68
C VAL A 159 -28.59 -21.34 -25.43
N SER A 160 -29.36 -21.80 -24.44
CA SER A 160 -30.58 -21.13 -24.00
C SER A 160 -30.20 -20.08 -22.95
N CYS A 161 -30.26 -18.80 -23.32
CA CYS A 161 -30.12 -17.71 -22.37
C CYS A 161 -31.39 -17.52 -21.53
N PRO A 162 -31.28 -16.92 -20.33
CA PRO A 162 -32.45 -16.55 -19.52
C PRO A 162 -33.33 -15.54 -20.26
N ALA A 163 -34.55 -15.32 -19.74
CA ALA A 163 -35.41 -14.24 -20.21
C ALA A 163 -34.67 -12.89 -20.12
N HIS A 164 -34.95 -11.97 -21.04
CA HIS A 164 -34.25 -10.69 -21.15
C HIS A 164 -32.75 -10.80 -21.39
N ALA A 165 -32.28 -11.86 -22.07
CA ALA A 165 -30.92 -11.96 -22.56
C ALA A 165 -30.86 -12.36 -24.04
N LYS A 166 -29.80 -11.90 -24.68
CA LYS A 166 -29.36 -12.34 -26.00
C LYS A 166 -28.01 -13.03 -25.87
N CYS A 167 -27.88 -14.19 -26.51
CA CYS A 167 -26.58 -14.84 -26.58
C CYS A 167 -25.65 -14.05 -27.50
N VAL A 168 -24.45 -13.78 -27.01
CA VAL A 168 -23.35 -13.18 -27.77
C VAL A 168 -22.10 -14.04 -27.61
N THR A 169 -21.26 -14.08 -28.63
CA THR A 169 -19.95 -14.77 -28.53
C THR A 169 -18.91 -13.78 -28.02
N ARG A 170 -18.25 -14.08 -26.89
CA ARG A 170 -17.18 -13.25 -26.32
C ARG A 170 -15.99 -14.15 -25.95
N MET A 171 -14.80 -13.82 -26.46
CA MET A 171 -13.56 -14.59 -26.23
C MET A 171 -13.69 -16.11 -26.53
N ASP A 172 -14.32 -16.45 -27.66
CA ASP A 172 -14.60 -17.84 -28.08
C ASP A 172 -15.51 -18.65 -27.13
N ALA A 173 -16.27 -17.99 -26.26
CA ALA A 173 -17.30 -18.59 -25.41
C ALA A 173 -18.68 -17.95 -25.65
N ALA A 174 -19.74 -18.73 -25.41
CA ALA A 174 -21.11 -18.21 -25.41
C ALA A 174 -21.37 -17.45 -24.11
N PHE A 175 -21.92 -16.25 -24.23
CA PHE A 175 -22.21 -15.37 -23.11
C PHE A 175 -23.63 -14.81 -23.26
N CYS A 176 -24.43 -14.89 -22.20
CA CYS A 176 -25.76 -14.31 -22.20
C CYS A 176 -25.68 -12.85 -21.75
N LEU A 177 -25.83 -11.94 -22.70
CA LEU A 177 -25.88 -10.50 -22.45
C LEU A 177 -27.33 -10.11 -22.14
N CYS A 178 -27.58 -9.54 -20.97
CA CYS A 178 -28.90 -9.04 -20.62
C CYS A 178 -29.32 -7.84 -21.49
N ASP A 179 -30.62 -7.70 -21.74
CA ASP A 179 -31.21 -6.55 -22.39
C ASP A 179 -31.00 -5.26 -21.55
N GLU A 180 -31.17 -4.10 -22.17
CA GLU A 180 -31.07 -2.81 -21.50
C GLU A 180 -32.04 -2.72 -20.31
N GLY A 181 -31.56 -2.19 -19.17
CA GLY A 181 -32.31 -2.15 -17.91
C GLY A 181 -32.22 -3.44 -17.08
N PHE A 182 -31.47 -4.44 -17.54
CA PHE A 182 -31.24 -5.69 -16.82
C PHE A 182 -29.75 -5.96 -16.63
N HIS A 183 -29.41 -6.71 -15.59
CA HIS A 183 -28.06 -7.21 -15.33
C HIS A 183 -28.11 -8.69 -14.95
N LEU A 184 -26.99 -9.39 -15.15
CA LEU A 184 -26.91 -10.81 -14.85
C LEU A 184 -26.68 -10.99 -13.34
N SER A 185 -27.64 -11.61 -12.65
CA SER A 185 -27.54 -12.01 -11.24
C SER A 185 -27.81 -13.50 -11.15
N GLY A 186 -26.80 -14.27 -10.71
CA GLY A 186 -26.83 -15.73 -10.78
C GLY A 186 -27.01 -16.22 -12.23
N ALA A 187 -28.10 -16.95 -12.49
CA ALA A 187 -28.45 -17.47 -13.81
C ALA A 187 -29.58 -16.68 -14.51
N LEU A 188 -30.00 -15.54 -13.95
CA LEU A 188 -31.12 -14.74 -14.43
C LEU A 188 -30.65 -13.35 -14.84
N CYS A 189 -31.33 -12.76 -15.83
CA CYS A 189 -31.25 -11.32 -16.06
C CYS A 189 -32.30 -10.64 -15.21
N CYS A 190 -31.86 -9.95 -14.17
CA CYS A 190 -32.72 -9.23 -13.24
C CYS A 190 -32.75 -7.74 -13.59
N PRO A 191 -33.88 -7.05 -13.35
CA PRO A 191 -33.94 -5.60 -13.44
C PRO A 191 -32.80 -4.95 -12.64
N LEU A 192 -32.43 -3.71 -12.96
CA LEU A 192 -31.51 -2.95 -12.10
C LEU A 192 -32.03 -2.92 -10.66
N ASN A 193 -31.13 -3.04 -9.67
CA ASN A 193 -31.42 -3.12 -8.24
C ASN A 193 -32.26 -4.35 -7.83
N ALA A 194 -31.95 -5.51 -8.43
CA ALA A 194 -32.59 -6.77 -8.11
C ALA A 194 -31.61 -7.94 -8.20
N SER A 195 -31.60 -8.80 -7.19
CA SER A 195 -30.75 -10.00 -7.15
C SER A 195 -31.56 -11.29 -7.29
N GLU A 196 -30.91 -12.37 -7.75
CA GLU A 196 -31.52 -13.69 -7.76
C GLU A 196 -31.67 -14.21 -6.32
N ALA A 197 -32.92 -14.47 -5.94
CA ALA A 197 -33.28 -15.04 -4.65
C ALA A 197 -34.35 -16.13 -4.84
N GLY A 198 -33.95 -17.38 -4.65
CA GLY A 198 -34.88 -18.52 -4.68
C GLY A 198 -35.37 -18.88 -6.10
N GLY A 199 -34.55 -18.66 -7.12
CA GLY A 199 -34.83 -18.95 -8.52
C GLY A 199 -35.62 -17.86 -9.24
N ALA A 200 -35.78 -16.68 -8.64
CA ALA A 200 -36.46 -15.53 -9.23
C ALA A 200 -35.71 -14.24 -8.87
N CYS A 201 -35.95 -13.17 -9.62
CA CYS A 201 -35.43 -11.85 -9.28
C CYS A 201 -36.28 -11.23 -8.15
N ALA A 202 -35.63 -10.84 -7.07
CA ALA A 202 -36.20 -10.05 -5.99
C ALA A 202 -35.49 -8.69 -5.98
N CYS A 203 -36.24 -7.61 -5.72
CA CYS A 203 -35.60 -6.31 -5.53
C CYS A 203 -34.64 -6.37 -4.35
N ASP A 204 -33.50 -5.69 -4.50
CA ASP A 204 -32.54 -5.53 -3.41
C ASP A 204 -33.19 -4.72 -2.27
N ASP A 205 -32.62 -4.82 -1.06
CA ASP A 205 -33.16 -4.12 0.11
C ASP A 205 -33.32 -2.61 -0.15
N GLY A 206 -34.47 -2.06 0.23
CA GLY A 206 -34.83 -0.67 -0.05
C GLY A 206 -35.46 -0.42 -1.42
N PHE A 207 -35.59 -1.44 -2.27
CA PHE A 207 -36.31 -1.35 -3.54
C PHE A 207 -37.57 -2.23 -3.51
N VAL A 208 -38.61 -1.78 -4.21
CA VAL A 208 -39.89 -2.48 -4.34
C VAL A 208 -40.25 -2.66 -5.81
N MET A 209 -40.79 -3.85 -6.13
CA MET A 209 -41.18 -4.19 -7.50
C MET A 209 -42.40 -3.35 -7.91
N GLN A 210 -42.24 -2.44 -8.86
CA GLN A 210 -43.32 -1.61 -9.41
C GLN A 210 -43.28 -1.65 -10.93
N ALA A 211 -44.39 -2.07 -11.55
CA ALA A 211 -44.54 -2.18 -13.00
C ALA A 211 -43.46 -3.03 -13.72
N GLY A 212 -42.83 -3.98 -13.03
CA GLY A 212 -41.80 -4.86 -13.59
C GLY A 212 -40.36 -4.34 -13.43
N GLU A 213 -40.18 -3.21 -12.75
CA GLU A 213 -38.89 -2.63 -12.40
C GLU A 213 -38.75 -2.53 -10.87
N CYS A 214 -37.52 -2.61 -10.37
CA CYS A 214 -37.24 -2.35 -8.96
C CYS A 214 -37.02 -0.86 -8.76
N GLN A 215 -38.03 -0.22 -8.19
CA GLN A 215 -37.99 1.21 -7.90
C GLN A 215 -37.69 1.43 -6.41
N PRO A 216 -36.98 2.51 -6.06
CA PRO A 216 -36.77 2.94 -4.69
C PRO A 216 -38.05 2.86 -3.86
N ASP A 217 -38.00 2.22 -2.70
CA ASP A 217 -39.11 2.23 -1.75
C ASP A 217 -39.34 3.67 -1.29
N PRO A 218 -40.50 4.29 -1.55
CA PRO A 218 -40.78 5.66 -1.17
C PRO A 218 -40.80 5.87 0.36
N THR A 219 -40.80 4.80 1.15
CA THR A 219 -40.70 4.84 2.62
C THR A 219 -39.27 4.75 3.13
N ASN A 220 -38.29 4.45 2.27
CA ASN A 220 -36.90 4.39 2.64
C ASN A 220 -36.25 5.78 2.48
N PRO A 221 -35.89 6.48 3.58
CA PRO A 221 -35.27 7.80 3.51
C PRO A 221 -33.85 7.79 2.94
N CYS A 222 -33.22 6.61 2.82
CA CYS A 222 -31.90 6.44 2.21
C CYS A 222 -31.93 6.38 0.67
N LEU A 223 -33.12 6.39 0.05
CA LEU A 223 -33.30 6.25 -1.40
C LEU A 223 -34.31 7.28 -1.93
N PRO A 224 -34.27 7.67 -3.23
CA PRO A 224 -33.35 7.24 -4.29
C PRO A 224 -31.93 7.80 -4.16
N THR A 225 -31.77 8.90 -3.45
CA THR A 225 -30.48 9.56 -3.23
C THR A 225 -30.06 9.29 -1.80
N ASN A 226 -28.83 8.86 -1.60
CA ASN A 226 -28.33 8.56 -0.28
C ASN A 226 -28.01 9.88 0.46
N PRO A 227 -28.75 10.23 1.52
CA PRO A 227 -28.56 11.50 2.23
C PRO A 227 -27.22 11.57 2.97
N CYS A 228 -26.51 10.43 3.11
CA CYS A 228 -25.21 10.34 3.74
C CYS A 228 -24.04 10.60 2.77
N GLU A 229 -24.27 10.85 1.49
CA GLU A 229 -23.20 11.17 0.53
C GLU A 229 -22.36 12.39 0.97
N ASP A 230 -23.00 13.36 1.63
CA ASP A 230 -22.36 14.59 2.13
C ASP A 230 -22.04 14.54 3.64
N ALA A 231 -22.24 13.40 4.31
CA ALA A 231 -22.07 13.29 5.77
C ALA A 231 -20.59 13.20 6.22
N GLY A 232 -19.65 13.15 5.26
CA GLY A 232 -18.21 13.08 5.47
C GLY A 232 -17.57 11.88 4.75
N LEU A 233 -16.25 11.91 4.54
CA LEU A 233 -15.59 10.80 3.85
C LEU A 233 -15.70 9.50 4.66
N HIS A 234 -16.02 8.42 3.94
CA HIS A 234 -16.32 7.12 4.49
C HIS A 234 -17.48 7.10 5.50
N ARG A 235 -18.38 8.08 5.47
CA ARG A 235 -19.63 8.09 6.24
C ARG A 235 -20.84 8.11 5.32
N ASN A 236 -20.84 7.28 4.28
CA ASN A 236 -21.92 7.21 3.30
C ASN A 236 -22.84 6.00 3.52
N THR A 237 -22.71 5.26 4.61
CA THR A 237 -23.62 4.14 4.91
C THR A 237 -24.86 4.68 5.62
N CYS A 238 -25.96 4.80 4.87
CA CYS A 238 -27.25 5.21 5.42
C CYS A 238 -27.98 4.01 6.02
N LEU A 239 -28.33 4.10 7.30
CA LEU A 239 -29.16 3.14 7.99
C LEU A 239 -30.49 3.77 8.36
N GLN A 240 -31.59 3.12 7.97
CA GLN A 240 -32.91 3.53 8.41
C GLN A 240 -33.06 3.26 9.92
N ASP A 241 -33.49 4.27 10.67
CA ASP A 241 -33.68 4.17 12.12
C ASP A 241 -34.85 5.04 12.62
N ASP A 242 -35.06 5.05 13.95
CA ASP A 242 -36.14 5.81 14.60
C ASP A 242 -35.76 7.28 14.91
N SER A 243 -34.69 7.82 14.31
CA SER A 243 -34.33 9.23 14.44
C SER A 243 -35.42 10.14 13.85
N PRO A 244 -35.46 11.43 14.24
CA PRO A 244 -36.38 12.41 13.63
C PRO A 244 -36.26 12.50 12.11
N GLU A 245 -35.06 12.28 11.58
CA GLU A 245 -34.73 12.26 10.16
C GLU A 245 -35.13 10.93 9.48
N GLY A 246 -35.32 9.87 10.26
CA GLY A 246 -35.63 8.51 9.82
C GLY A 246 -34.41 7.70 9.37
N TYR A 247 -33.20 8.25 9.53
CA TYR A 247 -31.94 7.59 9.18
C TYR A 247 -30.77 8.11 10.03
N SER A 248 -29.70 7.31 10.09
CA SER A 248 -28.38 7.73 10.56
C SER A 248 -27.29 7.37 9.52
N CYS A 249 -26.20 8.11 9.57
CA CYS A 249 -25.03 7.90 8.70
C CYS A 249 -23.91 7.25 9.49
N GLU A 250 -23.64 5.98 9.18
CA GLU A 250 -22.54 5.22 9.75
C GLU A 250 -21.32 5.23 8.85
N CYS A 251 -20.19 4.86 9.45
CA CYS A 251 -18.96 4.65 8.70
C CYS A 251 -19.11 3.49 7.71
N ASN A 252 -18.46 3.62 6.57
CA ASN A 252 -18.46 2.63 5.51
C ASN A 252 -17.91 1.30 6.01
N PRO A 253 -18.34 0.16 5.44
CA PRO A 253 -17.77 -1.13 5.79
C PRO A 253 -16.23 -1.13 5.71
N GLY A 254 -15.58 -1.39 6.85
CA GLY A 254 -14.11 -1.34 6.97
C GLY A 254 -13.59 -0.11 7.71
N TYR A 255 -14.44 0.86 8.04
CA TYR A 255 -14.12 2.03 8.83
C TYR A 255 -14.80 1.96 10.20
N GLU A 256 -14.19 2.58 11.20
CA GLU A 256 -14.73 2.71 12.55
C GLU A 256 -14.77 4.17 12.98
N GLU A 257 -15.73 4.48 13.85
CA GLU A 257 -15.91 5.81 14.39
C GLU A 257 -14.75 6.15 15.35
N SER A 258 -14.00 7.21 15.06
CA SER A 258 -12.97 7.74 15.96
C SER A 258 -12.97 9.26 15.93
N SER A 259 -13.26 9.87 17.09
CA SER A 259 -13.26 11.34 17.26
C SER A 259 -14.15 12.12 16.28
N GLY A 260 -15.25 11.51 15.78
CA GLY A 260 -16.16 12.12 14.82
C GLY A 260 -15.81 11.88 13.35
N ALA A 261 -14.68 11.22 13.08
CA ALA A 261 -14.24 10.82 11.73
C ALA A 261 -14.35 9.29 11.57
N CYS A 262 -14.51 8.86 10.33
CA CYS A 262 -14.46 7.44 9.97
C CYS A 262 -13.02 7.07 9.63
N VAL A 263 -12.33 6.45 10.58
CA VAL A 263 -10.95 5.99 10.40
C VAL A 263 -10.94 4.54 9.93
N LEU A 264 -9.93 4.16 9.16
CA LEU A 264 -9.84 2.80 8.65
C LEU A 264 -9.60 1.80 9.80
N ALA A 265 -10.50 0.83 9.95
CA ALA A 265 -10.42 -0.15 11.03
C ALA A 265 -9.28 -1.15 10.80
N VAL A 266 -8.55 -1.51 11.86
CA VAL A 266 -7.51 -2.54 11.80
C VAL A 266 -8.15 -3.90 11.53
N ARG A 267 -7.80 -4.53 10.41
CA ARG A 267 -8.42 -5.80 10.00
C ARG A 267 -7.65 -7.01 10.53
N PRO A 268 -8.31 -8.08 10.98
CA PRO A 268 -7.62 -9.31 11.40
C PRO A 268 -6.96 -10.04 10.23
N THR A 269 -7.45 -9.83 9.01
CA THR A 269 -6.92 -10.44 7.77
C THR A 269 -7.00 -9.44 6.62
N CYS A 270 -5.99 -9.45 5.75
CA CYS A 270 -5.99 -8.64 4.54
C CYS A 270 -6.96 -9.17 3.48
N PRO A 271 -7.45 -8.30 2.57
CA PRO A 271 -8.17 -8.71 1.37
C PRO A 271 -7.42 -9.75 0.53
N SER A 272 -8.15 -10.50 -0.30
CA SER A 272 -7.58 -11.53 -1.18
C SER A 272 -6.49 -10.95 -2.09
N GLY A 273 -5.35 -11.62 -2.16
CA GLY A 273 -4.20 -11.17 -2.96
C GLY A 273 -3.22 -10.28 -2.19
N LEU A 274 -3.48 -9.98 -0.92
CA LEU A 274 -2.58 -9.24 -0.03
C LEU A 274 -2.19 -10.09 1.18
N VAL A 275 -1.07 -9.72 1.81
CA VAL A 275 -0.57 -10.31 3.05
C VAL A 275 -0.32 -9.20 4.07
N CYS A 276 -0.59 -9.49 5.34
CA CYS A 276 -0.32 -8.54 6.40
C CYS A 276 1.17 -8.57 6.74
N ARG A 277 1.88 -7.45 6.58
CA ARG A 277 3.29 -7.29 6.96
C ARG A 277 3.51 -5.93 7.58
N ASN A 278 4.19 -5.89 8.72
CA ASN A 278 4.38 -4.67 9.50
C ASN A 278 3.07 -3.91 9.76
N GLU A 279 2.04 -4.64 10.18
CA GLU A 279 0.71 -4.09 10.48
C GLU A 279 -0.04 -3.43 9.31
N VAL A 280 0.42 -3.63 8.06
CA VAL A 280 -0.26 -3.14 6.86
C VAL A 280 -0.42 -4.23 5.80
N CYS A 281 -1.47 -4.15 5.01
CA CYS A 281 -1.72 -5.06 3.90
C CYS A 281 -0.87 -4.66 2.69
N VAL A 282 -0.01 -5.58 2.26
CA VAL A 282 0.88 -5.41 1.11
C VAL A 282 0.75 -6.58 0.13
N PRO A 283 1.10 -6.40 -1.16
CA PRO A 283 1.22 -7.50 -2.09
C PRO A 283 2.24 -8.56 -1.59
N PRO A 284 2.04 -9.84 -1.91
CA PRO A 284 2.99 -10.90 -1.54
C PRO A 284 4.40 -10.69 -2.09
N VAL A 285 4.50 -10.00 -3.23
CA VAL A 285 5.75 -9.67 -3.93
C VAL A 285 5.98 -8.17 -3.80
N LEU A 286 7.01 -7.78 -3.04
CA LEU A 286 7.30 -6.39 -2.70
C LEU A 286 8.16 -5.66 -3.75
N THR A 287 8.22 -6.13 -4.99
CA THR A 287 9.14 -5.59 -6.01
C THR A 287 8.88 -4.14 -6.40
N GLN A 288 7.69 -3.62 -6.07
CA GLN A 288 7.30 -2.24 -6.35
C GLN A 288 7.26 -1.39 -5.08
N GLU A 289 7.25 -2.01 -3.89
CA GLU A 289 7.19 -1.29 -2.62
C GLU A 289 8.56 -0.67 -2.33
N GLN A 290 8.58 0.59 -1.93
CA GLN A 290 9.82 1.24 -1.48
C GLN A 290 10.23 0.74 -0.10
N CYS A 291 9.26 0.54 0.79
CA CYS A 291 9.51 -0.01 2.11
C CYS A 291 8.27 -0.65 2.75
N VAL A 292 8.54 -1.60 3.64
CA VAL A 292 7.60 -2.13 4.63
C VAL A 292 8.20 -1.96 6.02
N PHE A 293 9.51 -2.08 6.16
CA PHE A 293 10.30 -1.91 7.38
C PHE A 293 11.33 -0.79 7.23
N ASP A 294 11.86 -0.28 8.34
CA ASP A 294 12.95 0.69 8.33
C ASP A 294 14.19 0.15 7.60
N ASP A 295 14.50 -1.14 7.76
CA ASP A 295 15.63 -1.80 7.09
C ASP A 295 15.52 -1.76 5.57
N ASP A 296 14.30 -1.68 5.00
CA ASP A 296 14.11 -1.54 3.55
C ASP A 296 14.60 -0.17 3.04
N CYS A 297 14.67 0.82 3.94
CA CYS A 297 15.22 2.14 3.64
C CYS A 297 16.73 2.24 3.87
N HIS A 298 17.33 1.34 4.66
CA HIS A 298 18.74 1.44 5.09
C HIS A 298 19.66 0.68 4.12
N LEU A 299 19.98 1.29 2.97
CA LEU A 299 20.94 0.68 2.04
C LEU A 299 22.40 0.71 2.54
N PHE A 300 22.73 1.60 3.48
CA PHE A 300 24.10 1.84 3.93
C PHE A 300 24.19 2.07 5.44
N ASP A 301 25.31 1.63 6.05
CA ASP A 301 25.62 1.89 7.46
C ASP A 301 25.65 3.40 7.74
N GLY A 302 24.66 3.88 8.51
CA GLY A 302 24.53 5.27 8.91
C GLY A 302 23.38 6.06 8.26
N ALA A 303 22.61 5.46 7.34
CA ALA A 303 21.39 6.07 6.83
C ALA A 303 20.38 6.32 7.96
N THR A 304 19.82 7.53 8.03
CA THR A 304 18.83 7.93 9.06
C THR A 304 17.39 7.75 8.61
N THR A 305 17.18 7.11 7.46
CA THR A 305 15.86 7.03 6.86
C THR A 305 14.92 6.15 7.67
N THR A 306 13.63 6.47 7.67
CA THR A 306 12.60 5.67 8.36
C THR A 306 11.47 5.37 7.39
N CYS A 307 10.91 4.18 7.46
CA CYS A 307 9.81 3.76 6.61
C CYS A 307 8.47 4.28 7.14
N ASN A 308 7.76 5.04 6.31
CA ASN A 308 6.33 5.26 6.47
C ASN A 308 5.58 4.13 5.75
N ALA A 309 5.26 3.06 6.49
CA ALA A 309 4.59 1.89 5.93
C ALA A 309 3.10 2.10 5.61
N SER A 310 2.44 3.15 6.12
CA SER A 310 1.02 3.40 5.86
C SER A 310 0.78 4.03 4.48
N ALA A 311 1.78 4.71 3.93
CA ALA A 311 1.73 5.25 2.59
C ALA A 311 1.55 4.14 1.55
N ALA A 312 0.74 4.38 0.50
CA ALA A 312 0.76 3.54 -0.70
C ALA A 312 2.20 3.40 -1.23
N GLY A 313 2.68 2.17 -1.44
CA GLY A 313 4.07 1.91 -1.81
C GLY A 313 5.05 1.79 -0.64
N GLY A 314 4.70 2.32 0.54
CA GLY A 314 5.65 2.67 1.60
C GLY A 314 6.57 3.81 1.17
N ILE A 315 6.92 4.71 2.07
CA ILE A 315 7.79 5.85 1.73
C ILE A 315 8.95 5.97 2.71
N CYS A 316 10.18 5.99 2.21
CA CYS A 316 11.36 6.27 3.03
C CYS A 316 11.48 7.78 3.29
N MET A 317 11.50 8.17 4.56
CA MET A 317 11.57 9.55 5.02
C MET A 317 12.91 9.82 5.74
N ASN A 318 13.23 11.07 6.02
CA ASN A 318 14.46 11.55 6.66
C ASN A 318 15.77 11.27 5.90
N CYS A 319 15.73 11.25 4.57
CA CYS A 319 16.95 11.25 3.76
C CYS A 319 17.63 12.63 3.80
N VAL A 320 18.95 12.65 3.72
CA VAL A 320 19.78 13.86 3.66
C VAL A 320 20.40 14.01 2.28
N ASP A 321 20.77 12.90 1.65
CA ASP A 321 21.23 12.85 0.27
C ASP A 321 20.59 11.68 -0.52
N SER A 322 20.73 11.70 -1.85
CA SER A 322 20.08 10.71 -2.71
C SER A 322 20.64 9.28 -2.54
N ASN A 323 21.81 9.10 -1.93
CA ASN A 323 22.32 7.76 -1.60
C ASN A 323 21.64 7.19 -0.35
N ASP A 324 20.94 7.99 0.44
CA ASP A 324 20.14 7.47 1.56
C ASP A 324 18.87 6.74 1.09
N CYS A 325 18.53 6.84 -0.21
CA CYS A 325 17.28 6.36 -0.76
C CYS A 325 17.41 5.00 -1.47
N PRO A 326 16.45 4.07 -1.31
CA PRO A 326 16.51 2.75 -1.92
C PRO A 326 16.28 2.78 -3.44
N GLY A 327 16.93 1.85 -4.15
CA GLY A 327 16.72 1.62 -5.58
C GLY A 327 17.11 2.83 -6.45
N ASN A 328 16.17 3.31 -7.25
CA ASN A 328 16.32 4.46 -8.15
C ASN A 328 15.60 5.72 -7.62
N SER A 329 15.24 5.75 -6.33
CA SER A 329 14.60 6.92 -5.72
C SER A 329 15.62 8.02 -5.38
N GLN A 330 15.18 9.28 -5.38
CA GLN A 330 16.00 10.44 -5.07
C GLN A 330 15.49 11.15 -3.81
N CYS A 331 16.43 11.71 -3.04
CA CYS A 331 16.09 12.46 -1.85
C CYS A 331 15.60 13.86 -2.21
N MET A 332 14.34 14.15 -1.86
CA MET A 332 13.68 15.42 -2.10
C MET A 332 13.92 16.42 -0.96
N SER A 333 13.65 17.71 -1.20
CA SER A 333 13.88 18.81 -0.26
C SER A 333 13.21 18.69 1.13
N TYR A 334 12.28 17.74 1.29
CA TYR A 334 11.59 17.44 2.55
C TYR A 334 12.12 16.18 3.23
N GLY A 335 13.26 15.64 2.76
CA GLY A 335 13.82 14.40 3.25
C GLY A 335 12.98 13.18 2.89
N ILE A 336 12.31 13.19 1.72
CA ILE A 336 11.50 12.07 1.26
C ILE A 336 12.15 11.45 0.04
N CYS A 337 12.28 10.12 0.02
CA CYS A 337 12.77 9.39 -1.13
C CYS A 337 11.64 9.22 -2.16
N ALA A 338 11.72 9.90 -3.30
CA ALA A 338 10.71 9.82 -4.35
C ALA A 338 11.23 9.03 -5.56
N LEU A 339 10.39 8.18 -6.14
CA LEU A 339 10.69 7.46 -7.38
C LEU A 339 10.68 8.45 -8.55
N MET A 340 11.72 8.45 -9.39
CA MET A 340 11.75 9.28 -10.59
C MET A 340 10.84 8.69 -11.66
N CYS A 341 10.17 9.54 -12.44
CA CYS A 341 9.29 9.11 -13.51
C CYS A 341 9.24 10.10 -14.68
N ASP A 342 8.93 9.56 -15.86
CA ASP A 342 8.57 10.30 -17.06
C ASP A 342 7.05 10.31 -17.29
N ASP A 343 6.33 9.25 -16.90
CA ASP A 343 4.87 9.13 -17.00
C ASP A 343 4.25 8.26 -15.89
N ASP A 344 2.91 8.23 -15.83
CA ASP A 344 2.14 7.53 -14.79
C ASP A 344 2.39 6.00 -14.76
N SER A 345 2.87 5.39 -15.85
CA SER A 345 3.15 3.96 -15.89
C SER A 345 4.37 3.55 -15.07
N GLU A 346 5.23 4.52 -14.73
CA GLU A 346 6.39 4.33 -13.87
C GLU A 346 6.07 4.52 -12.37
N CYS A 347 4.83 4.89 -12.05
CA CYS A 347 4.38 5.16 -10.68
C CYS A 347 3.40 4.10 -10.18
N PRO A 348 3.88 2.97 -9.62
CA PRO A 348 3.02 1.83 -9.25
C PRO A 348 1.95 2.15 -8.19
N TYR A 349 2.18 3.18 -7.37
CA TYR A 349 1.28 3.61 -6.29
C TYR A 349 0.91 5.09 -6.37
N GLY A 350 1.05 5.69 -7.55
CA GLY A 350 1.00 7.14 -7.67
C GLY A 350 0.71 7.63 -9.08
N ARG A 351 0.92 8.93 -9.26
CA ARG A 351 1.02 9.57 -10.57
C ARG A 351 2.35 10.27 -10.71
N CYS A 352 2.78 10.40 -11.95
CA CYS A 352 3.98 11.15 -12.26
C CYS A 352 3.65 12.64 -12.27
N TYR A 353 4.26 13.38 -11.35
CA TYR A 353 4.19 14.83 -11.37
C TYR A 353 5.18 15.33 -12.41
N THR A 354 4.78 15.33 -13.69
CA THR A 354 5.64 15.64 -14.84
C THR A 354 6.36 16.99 -14.76
N SER A 355 5.79 17.97 -14.05
CA SER A 355 6.44 19.25 -13.78
C SER A 355 7.69 19.12 -12.89
N MET A 356 7.82 18.02 -12.17
CA MET A 356 8.89 17.77 -11.21
C MET A 356 9.63 16.43 -11.44
N GLY A 357 9.09 15.53 -12.27
CA GLY A 357 9.73 14.28 -12.70
C GLY A 357 9.77 13.19 -11.63
N TYR A 358 8.81 13.18 -10.70
CA TYR A 358 8.76 12.17 -9.64
C TYR A 358 7.34 11.67 -9.37
N CYS A 359 7.25 10.43 -8.92
CA CYS A 359 6.02 9.81 -8.47
C CYS A 359 5.62 10.38 -7.12
N GLY A 360 4.34 10.71 -6.98
CA GLY A 360 3.77 10.97 -5.67
C GLY A 360 2.37 10.36 -5.54
N GLN A 361 1.86 10.35 -4.32
CA GLN A 361 0.57 9.78 -4.01
C GLN A 361 -0.57 10.50 -4.73
N VAL A 362 -1.51 9.72 -5.23
CA VAL A 362 -2.74 10.24 -5.81
C VAL A 362 -3.66 10.72 -4.70
N ARG A 363 -4.17 11.96 -4.85
CA ARG A 363 -5.34 12.40 -4.08
C ARG A 363 -6.55 11.61 -4.56
N CYS A 364 -7.32 11.08 -3.63
CA CYS A 364 -8.49 10.27 -3.91
C CYS A 364 -9.75 10.95 -3.39
N SER A 365 -10.86 10.70 -4.05
CA SER A 365 -12.22 11.06 -3.61
C SER A 365 -13.05 9.81 -3.29
N ALA A 366 -12.60 8.65 -3.79
CA ALA A 366 -13.17 7.35 -3.50
C ALA A 366 -12.09 6.26 -3.56
N ASP A 367 -12.38 5.07 -3.01
CA ASP A 367 -11.47 3.91 -3.06
C ASP A 367 -11.15 3.48 -4.50
N ALA A 368 -12.02 3.78 -5.47
CA ALA A 368 -11.79 3.51 -6.89
C ALA A 368 -10.67 4.36 -7.50
N ASP A 369 -10.30 5.49 -6.86
CA ASP A 369 -9.16 6.31 -7.26
C ASP A 369 -7.84 5.71 -6.77
N CYS A 370 -7.90 4.71 -5.88
CA CYS A 370 -6.76 4.10 -5.22
C CYS A 370 -6.32 2.79 -5.88
N PHE A 371 -5.05 2.48 -5.68
CA PHE A 371 -4.40 1.30 -6.25
C PHE A 371 -4.76 0.04 -5.47
N GLY A 372 -4.68 -1.12 -6.13
CA GLY A 372 -5.05 -2.40 -5.54
C GLY A 372 -4.37 -2.65 -4.19
N GLY A 373 -5.18 -2.73 -3.13
CA GLY A 373 -4.72 -2.96 -1.75
C GLY A 373 -4.50 -1.70 -0.92
N THR A 374 -4.80 -0.54 -1.47
CA THR A 374 -4.95 0.72 -0.75
C THR A 374 -6.40 1.16 -0.76
N VAL A 375 -6.76 2.03 0.17
CA VAL A 375 -8.06 2.67 0.23
C VAL A 375 -7.87 4.17 0.37
N CYS A 376 -8.88 4.93 -0.07
CA CYS A 376 -8.83 6.36 0.13
C CYS A 376 -8.98 6.64 1.61
N ILE A 377 -8.24 7.61 2.16
CA ILE A 377 -8.44 8.08 3.53
C ILE A 377 -8.37 9.60 3.50
N ASP A 378 -9.48 10.24 3.85
CA ASP A 378 -9.58 11.68 4.08
C ASP A 378 -9.81 11.90 5.57
N ASP A 379 -8.71 12.07 6.29
CA ASP A 379 -8.72 12.30 7.72
C ASP A 379 -9.38 13.65 8.09
N ASN A 380 -9.52 14.60 7.15
CA ASN A 380 -9.99 15.95 7.42
C ASN A 380 -11.45 16.21 6.97
N GLY A 381 -12.01 15.33 6.14
CA GLY A 381 -13.38 15.38 5.64
C GLY A 381 -13.63 16.42 4.55
N ASP A 382 -12.60 16.90 3.85
CA ASP A 382 -12.71 17.89 2.77
C ASP A 382 -13.09 17.31 1.39
N GLY A 383 -13.25 15.98 1.30
CA GLY A 383 -13.55 15.26 0.07
C GLY A 383 -12.30 14.89 -0.74
N GLN A 384 -11.09 15.14 -0.23
CA GLN A 384 -9.83 14.76 -0.84
C GLN A 384 -8.92 14.01 0.15
N GLY A 385 -8.90 12.69 0.02
CA GLY A 385 -8.03 11.82 0.79
C GLY A 385 -6.69 11.52 0.11
N LEU A 386 -5.92 10.66 0.78
CA LEU A 386 -4.74 10.00 0.26
C LEU A 386 -4.97 8.49 0.20
N CYS A 387 -4.42 7.84 -0.82
CA CYS A 387 -4.43 6.38 -0.87
C CYS A 387 -3.45 5.82 0.18
N LEU A 388 -3.98 5.13 1.19
CA LEU A 388 -3.21 4.53 2.27
C LEU A 388 -3.42 3.00 2.30
N ARG A 389 -2.42 2.27 2.80
CA ARG A 389 -2.51 0.81 2.96
C ARG A 389 -3.50 0.45 4.06
N ILE A 390 -4.14 -0.71 3.92
CA ILE A 390 -5.11 -1.20 4.91
C ILE A 390 -4.37 -1.71 6.15
N PRO A 391 -4.62 -1.17 7.36
CA PRO A 391 -4.01 -1.65 8.58
C PRO A 391 -4.54 -3.04 8.92
N CYS A 392 -3.67 -3.88 9.43
CA CYS A 392 -3.99 -5.26 9.74
C CYS A 392 -3.27 -5.77 10.98
N VAL A 393 -3.85 -6.77 11.62
CA VAL A 393 -3.18 -7.49 12.70
C VAL A 393 -2.27 -8.53 12.07
N GLU A 394 -0.98 -8.22 12.03
CA GLU A 394 0.02 -9.19 11.60
C GLU A 394 -0.01 -10.34 12.60
N THR A 395 -0.20 -11.57 12.13
CA THR A 395 -0.19 -12.76 13.02
C THR A 395 0.90 -13.73 12.62
N GLN A 396 1.29 -13.73 11.35
CA GLN A 396 2.31 -14.61 10.79
C GLN A 396 3.71 -14.19 11.25
N CYS A 397 4.62 -15.17 11.27
CA CYS A 397 6.03 -14.92 11.53
C CYS A 397 6.63 -13.97 10.49
N SER A 398 7.31 -12.93 10.98
CA SER A 398 8.00 -11.92 10.17
C SER A 398 9.04 -11.17 11.00
N PRO A 399 9.92 -10.36 10.39
CA PRO A 399 10.90 -9.56 11.14
C PRO A 399 10.26 -8.60 12.16
N SER A 400 9.12 -7.98 11.85
CA SER A 400 8.33 -7.16 12.80
C SER A 400 7.61 -7.98 13.86
N LYS A 401 7.35 -9.27 13.58
CA LYS A 401 6.63 -10.16 14.49
C LYS A 401 7.44 -11.43 14.79
N PRO A 402 8.54 -11.31 15.57
CA PRO A 402 9.42 -12.43 15.90
C PRO A 402 8.77 -13.52 16.76
N HIS A 403 7.52 -13.32 17.19
CA HIS A 403 6.70 -14.32 17.90
C HIS A 403 5.42 -14.66 17.12
N GLY A 404 5.43 -14.45 15.81
CA GLY A 404 4.30 -14.78 14.94
C GLY A 404 4.06 -16.28 14.81
N THR A 405 2.90 -16.63 14.24
CA THR A 405 2.51 -18.00 13.95
C THR A 405 3.19 -18.50 12.68
N CYS A 406 3.52 -19.80 12.68
CA CYS A 406 4.07 -20.49 11.52
C CYS A 406 3.04 -21.40 10.87
N ALA A 407 3.17 -21.60 9.56
CA ALA A 407 2.21 -22.39 8.79
C ALA A 407 2.27 -23.88 9.14
N GLN A 408 3.46 -24.41 9.46
CA GLN A 408 3.60 -25.81 9.86
C GLN A 408 3.54 -25.96 11.39
N VAL A 409 2.87 -27.01 11.83
CA VAL A 409 2.79 -27.37 13.25
C VAL A 409 4.19 -27.78 13.74
N GLY A 410 4.67 -27.12 14.80
CA GLY A 410 5.97 -27.39 15.41
C GLY A 410 7.09 -26.43 14.98
N GLU A 411 6.86 -25.59 13.97
CA GLU A 411 7.77 -24.48 13.65
C GLU A 411 7.62 -23.35 14.67
N VAL A 412 8.74 -22.66 14.92
CA VAL A 412 8.79 -21.46 15.75
C VAL A 412 9.28 -20.29 14.90
N CYS A 413 8.70 -19.11 15.12
CA CYS A 413 9.21 -17.89 14.52
C CYS A 413 10.52 -17.49 15.20
N LEU A 414 11.61 -17.48 14.42
CA LEU A 414 12.93 -17.00 14.84
C LEU A 414 13.43 -16.01 13.81
N TYR A 415 13.65 -14.77 14.24
CA TYR A 415 14.14 -13.66 13.40
C TYR A 415 13.33 -13.46 12.10
N GLY A 416 12.01 -13.66 12.19
CA GLY A 416 11.10 -13.51 11.07
C GLY A 416 11.08 -14.67 10.06
N ALA A 417 11.72 -15.78 10.38
CA ALA A 417 11.60 -17.03 9.63
C ALA A 417 10.97 -18.12 10.49
N CYS A 418 10.13 -18.94 9.87
CA CYS A 418 9.63 -20.16 10.49
C CYS A 418 10.71 -21.23 10.43
N VAL A 419 11.13 -21.72 11.60
CA VAL A 419 12.21 -22.69 11.71
C VAL A 419 11.73 -23.94 12.42
N ALA A 420 11.98 -25.09 11.80
CA ALA A 420 11.60 -26.41 12.31
C ALA A 420 12.74 -27.12 13.07
N ASP A 421 14.00 -26.84 12.72
CA ASP A 421 15.16 -27.49 13.33
C ASP A 421 16.43 -26.59 13.34
N CYS A 422 17.55 -27.12 13.81
CA CYS A 422 18.83 -26.41 13.93
C CYS A 422 19.77 -26.59 12.72
N THR A 423 19.28 -27.08 11.57
CA THR A 423 20.11 -27.39 10.39
C THR A 423 19.55 -26.76 9.11
N PRO A 424 20.10 -25.61 8.65
CA PRO A 424 21.26 -24.89 9.19
C PRO A 424 20.95 -24.19 10.52
N ASN A 425 21.98 -23.83 11.28
CA ASN A 425 21.82 -23.14 12.56
C ASN A 425 21.15 -21.77 12.35
N PRO A 426 19.90 -21.55 12.82
CA PRO A 426 19.20 -20.28 12.64
C PRO A 426 19.72 -19.19 13.59
N CYS A 427 20.43 -19.57 14.65
CA CYS A 427 20.88 -18.69 15.73
C CYS A 427 22.15 -17.94 15.32
N THR A 428 21.99 -16.95 14.44
CA THR A 428 23.12 -16.19 13.86
C THR A 428 22.96 -14.69 13.96
N GLN A 429 21.76 -14.21 14.30
CA GLN A 429 21.43 -12.79 14.32
C GLN A 429 21.78 -12.10 15.65
N GLU A 430 21.68 -12.83 16.77
CA GLU A 430 21.91 -12.26 18.09
C GLU A 430 23.34 -12.52 18.59
N LEU A 431 24.00 -11.46 19.03
CA LEU A 431 25.35 -11.53 19.61
C LEU A 431 25.38 -12.43 20.86
N ASN A 432 26.37 -13.33 20.89
CA ASN A 432 26.60 -14.30 21.97
C ASN A 432 25.45 -15.30 22.18
N LYS A 433 24.59 -15.52 21.18
CA LYS A 433 23.41 -16.41 21.26
C LYS A 433 23.35 -17.35 20.06
N SER A 434 24.46 -18.04 19.80
CA SER A 434 24.63 -18.86 18.60
C SER A 434 24.27 -20.34 18.78
N VAL A 435 23.93 -20.77 20.00
CA VAL A 435 23.67 -22.19 20.29
C VAL A 435 22.21 -22.53 20.01
N CYS A 436 21.95 -23.23 18.92
CA CYS A 436 20.60 -23.74 18.63
C CYS A 436 20.29 -25.02 19.40
N SER A 437 19.09 -25.10 19.98
CA SER A 437 18.58 -26.28 20.69
C SER A 437 17.13 -26.58 20.32
N THR A 438 16.80 -27.86 20.23
CA THR A 438 15.42 -28.36 20.05
C THR A 438 14.89 -29.11 21.28
N ALA A 439 15.58 -29.00 22.43
CA ALA A 439 15.35 -29.84 23.60
C ALA A 439 13.93 -29.71 24.22
N SER A 440 13.24 -28.60 23.99
CA SER A 440 11.87 -28.35 24.46
C SER A 440 10.78 -28.76 23.46
N GLY A 441 11.15 -29.41 22.35
CA GLY A 441 10.23 -29.68 21.23
C GLY A 441 9.98 -28.48 20.33
N ALA A 442 10.70 -27.37 20.57
CA ALA A 442 10.68 -26.12 19.83
C ALA A 442 12.13 -25.67 19.61
N VAL A 443 12.41 -25.04 18.47
CA VAL A 443 13.72 -24.45 18.19
C VAL A 443 13.92 -23.22 19.09
N ALA A 444 15.04 -23.15 19.79
CA ALA A 444 15.41 -22.02 20.63
C ALA A 444 16.89 -21.67 20.48
N CYS A 445 17.20 -20.38 20.48
CA CYS A 445 18.56 -19.86 20.51
C CYS A 445 19.00 -19.61 21.95
N LEU A 446 20.03 -20.33 22.36
CA LEU A 446 20.64 -20.29 23.68
C LEU A 446 21.93 -19.45 23.63
N CYS A 447 22.31 -18.94 24.79
CA CYS A 447 23.56 -18.21 24.94
C CYS A 447 24.77 -19.10 24.68
N ASP A 448 25.82 -18.50 24.13
CA ASP A 448 27.12 -19.12 23.96
C ASP A 448 27.73 -19.47 25.32
N ALA A 449 28.70 -20.39 25.33
CA ALA A 449 29.38 -20.77 26.56
C ALA A 449 30.03 -19.52 27.21
N GLY A 450 29.77 -19.34 28.52
CA GLY A 450 30.22 -18.15 29.27
C GLY A 450 29.24 -16.97 29.24
N TYR A 451 28.04 -17.15 28.67
CA TYR A 451 26.97 -16.15 28.67
C TYR A 451 25.68 -16.73 29.26
N GLU A 452 24.91 -15.89 29.94
CA GLU A 452 23.60 -16.20 30.52
C GLU A 452 22.51 -15.29 29.95
N LEU A 453 21.29 -15.85 29.84
CA LEU A 453 20.14 -15.13 29.32
C LEU A 453 19.61 -14.16 30.39
N ALA A 454 19.69 -12.86 30.11
CA ALA A 454 19.12 -11.83 30.96
C ALA A 454 17.58 -11.76 30.81
N GLY A 455 16.92 -11.08 31.74
CA GLY A 455 15.46 -10.93 31.73
C GLY A 455 14.89 -10.16 30.53
N ASP A 456 15.75 -9.44 29.79
CA ASP A 456 15.42 -8.75 28.54
C ASP A 456 15.71 -9.59 27.28
N GLY A 457 16.08 -10.86 27.44
CA GLY A 457 16.32 -11.81 26.35
C GLY A 457 17.71 -11.76 25.71
N ARG A 458 18.59 -10.86 26.17
CA ARG A 458 19.98 -10.75 25.70
C ARG A 458 20.91 -11.70 26.43
N CYS A 459 21.97 -12.16 25.75
CA CYS A 459 23.02 -12.97 26.36
C CYS A 459 24.10 -12.06 26.95
N LEU A 460 24.14 -11.99 28.28
CA LEU A 460 25.14 -11.22 29.03
C LEU A 460 26.25 -12.16 29.52
N PRO A 461 27.49 -11.66 29.64
CA PRO A 461 28.58 -12.46 30.21
C PRO A 461 28.20 -13.01 31.58
N GLN A 462 28.35 -14.32 31.76
CA GLN A 462 28.19 -14.98 33.04
C GLN A 462 29.28 -14.47 33.97
N ALA A 463 28.90 -14.05 35.18
CA ALA A 463 29.87 -13.65 36.17
C ALA A 463 30.78 -14.84 36.49
N SER A 464 32.09 -14.65 36.32
CA SER A 464 33.08 -15.71 36.50
C SER A 464 34.25 -15.21 37.33
N GLU A 465 35.09 -16.14 37.79
CA GLU A 465 36.36 -15.77 38.39
C GLU A 465 37.22 -15.02 37.36
N CYS A 466 37.79 -13.90 37.78
CA CYS A 466 38.65 -13.12 36.91
C CYS A 466 39.88 -13.93 36.49
N SER A 467 40.23 -13.85 35.20
CA SER A 467 41.44 -14.49 34.68
C SER A 467 42.70 -13.99 35.38
N ASP A 468 43.76 -14.79 35.36
CA ASP A 468 45.06 -14.43 35.96
C ASP A 468 45.51 -13.03 35.53
N GLY A 469 45.86 -12.20 36.52
CA GLY A 469 46.25 -10.78 36.31
C GLY A 469 45.10 -9.78 36.45
N PHE A 470 43.85 -10.23 36.50
CA PHE A 470 42.68 -9.39 36.74
C PHE A 470 42.19 -9.54 38.17
N THR A 471 41.73 -8.42 38.76
CA THR A 471 41.08 -8.43 40.09
C THR A 471 39.59 -8.16 39.95
N CYS A 472 38.74 -8.87 40.70
CA CYS A 472 37.31 -8.57 40.76
C CYS A 472 37.04 -7.38 41.68
N GLY A 473 36.25 -6.41 41.21
CA GLY A 473 35.87 -5.24 41.98
C GLY A 473 34.64 -4.57 41.38
N ASN A 474 33.66 -4.22 42.22
CA ASN A 474 32.35 -3.68 41.79
C ASN A 474 31.66 -4.52 40.70
N GLY A 475 31.85 -5.84 40.71
CA GLY A 475 31.24 -6.75 39.75
C GLY A 475 31.93 -6.84 38.38
N PHE A 476 33.12 -6.23 38.20
CA PHE A 476 33.89 -6.30 36.95
C PHE A 476 35.34 -6.71 37.20
N CYS A 477 35.89 -7.53 36.30
CA CYS A 477 37.31 -7.84 36.27
C CYS A 477 38.10 -6.71 35.65
N ALA A 478 39.12 -6.22 36.35
CA ALA A 478 40.01 -5.19 35.82
C ALA A 478 41.47 -5.59 35.94
N ASP A 479 42.22 -5.34 34.87
CA ASP A 479 43.68 -5.34 34.90
C ASP A 479 44.14 -3.99 35.46
N ARG A 480 44.49 -3.98 36.74
CA ARG A 480 45.01 -2.79 37.44
C ARG A 480 46.46 -2.47 37.08
N ALA A 481 47.15 -3.38 36.39
CA ALA A 481 48.52 -3.21 35.93
C ALA A 481 48.60 -2.62 34.51
N ALA A 482 47.50 -2.56 33.77
CA ALA A 482 47.44 -1.97 32.44
C ALA A 482 47.84 -0.47 32.47
N GLU A 483 48.72 -0.07 31.55
CA GLU A 483 49.23 1.32 31.47
C GLU A 483 48.13 2.36 31.25
N ALA A 484 46.98 1.95 30.70
CA ALA A 484 45.81 2.79 30.47
C ALA A 484 44.65 2.52 31.45
N PHE A 485 44.91 1.97 32.64
CA PHE A 485 43.88 1.80 33.67
C PHE A 485 43.45 3.15 34.27
N SER A 486 42.15 3.44 34.19
CA SER A 486 41.54 4.63 34.81
C SER A 486 40.91 4.30 36.16
N CYS A 487 39.99 3.33 36.19
CA CYS A 487 39.29 2.98 37.42
C CYS A 487 38.61 1.61 37.34
N GLN A 488 38.31 1.06 38.52
CA GLN A 488 37.42 -0.08 38.75
C GLN A 488 36.38 0.25 39.83
N GLN A 489 36.77 1.10 40.79
CA GLN A 489 35.93 1.59 41.87
C GLN A 489 36.12 3.10 42.06
N ASP A 490 35.16 3.74 42.73
CA ASP A 490 35.14 5.21 42.90
C ASP A 490 36.43 5.74 43.54
N SER A 491 37.03 4.97 44.46
CA SER A 491 38.29 5.37 45.10
C SER A 491 39.49 5.43 44.14
N ASP A 492 39.42 4.77 42.97
CA ASP A 492 40.46 4.88 41.95
C ASP A 492 40.39 6.24 41.22
N CYS A 493 39.24 6.91 41.22
CA CYS A 493 39.03 8.19 40.54
C CYS A 493 39.43 9.43 41.37
N GLY A 494 39.55 9.28 42.70
CA GLY A 494 39.72 10.41 43.61
C GLY A 494 38.40 11.02 44.08
N ALA A 495 38.49 12.03 44.96
CA ALA A 495 37.34 12.59 45.65
C ALA A 495 36.40 13.36 44.70
N GLY A 496 35.10 13.04 44.76
CA GLY A 496 34.07 13.73 43.98
C GLY A 496 33.81 13.15 42.57
N LEU A 497 34.48 12.05 42.23
CA LEU A 497 34.26 11.32 40.98
C LEU A 497 33.68 9.93 41.24
N THR A 498 32.93 9.40 40.28
CA THR A 498 32.34 8.06 40.30
C THR A 498 32.93 7.24 39.16
N CYS A 499 33.34 6.01 39.42
CA CYS A 499 33.87 5.13 38.39
C CYS A 499 32.74 4.53 37.53
N SER A 500 32.92 4.56 36.22
CA SER A 500 32.20 3.73 35.26
C SER A 500 33.09 2.54 34.86
N PRO A 501 32.91 1.37 35.49
CA PRO A 501 33.82 0.24 35.31
C PRO A 501 33.59 -0.53 34.00
N THR A 502 32.58 -0.17 33.19
CA THR A 502 32.20 -0.95 32.00
C THR A 502 33.22 -0.90 30.86
N LEU A 503 34.01 0.19 30.78
CA LEU A 503 35.05 0.33 29.78
C LEU A 503 36.27 -0.54 30.12
N PRO A 504 37.03 -1.02 29.11
CA PRO A 504 38.26 -1.77 29.34
C PRO A 504 39.26 -1.09 30.29
N SER A 505 39.43 0.23 30.18
CA SER A 505 40.21 1.06 31.11
C SER A 505 39.41 1.50 32.35
N GLY A 506 38.08 1.45 32.32
CA GLY A 506 37.21 2.28 33.16
C GLY A 506 37.23 3.75 32.73
N SER A 507 36.28 4.54 33.22
CA SER A 507 36.30 6.01 33.11
C SER A 507 35.66 6.65 34.33
N CYS A 508 36.25 7.75 34.79
CA CYS A 508 35.74 8.51 35.92
C CYS A 508 34.73 9.56 35.44
N ARG A 509 33.58 9.66 36.10
CA ARG A 509 32.51 10.63 35.81
C ARG A 509 32.37 11.62 36.96
N GLY A 510 31.98 12.86 36.64
CA GLY A 510 31.74 13.95 37.59
C GLY A 510 32.79 15.05 37.53
N CYS A 511 33.69 15.01 36.56
CA CYS A 511 34.74 16.00 36.44
C CYS A 511 34.20 17.36 35.99
N GLY A 512 34.97 18.41 36.27
CA GLY A 512 34.66 19.77 35.85
C GLY A 512 35.71 20.75 36.34
N PRO A 513 35.44 22.07 36.26
CA PRO A 513 36.42 23.09 36.65
C PRO A 513 36.91 22.98 38.10
N THR A 514 36.11 22.37 38.99
CA THR A 514 36.42 22.22 40.42
C THR A 514 36.84 20.80 40.83
N VAL A 515 36.70 19.82 39.93
CA VAL A 515 37.03 18.40 40.19
C VAL A 515 37.84 17.91 38.98
N PRO A 516 39.18 18.01 39.02
CA PRO A 516 40.03 17.62 37.91
C PRO A 516 40.05 16.10 37.73
N CYS A 517 40.29 15.66 36.50
CA CYS A 517 40.46 14.25 36.19
C CYS A 517 41.81 13.71 36.69
N PRO A 518 41.89 12.42 37.04
CA PRO A 518 43.15 11.76 37.40
C PRO A 518 44.03 11.52 36.16
N ASN A 519 45.31 11.21 36.39
CA ASN A 519 46.26 10.70 35.38
C ASN A 519 46.34 11.52 34.08
N ASP A 520 46.31 12.85 34.20
CA ASP A 520 46.40 13.79 33.07
C ASP A 520 45.32 13.58 31.99
N GLN A 521 44.16 13.02 32.37
CA GLN A 521 43.00 12.88 31.49
C GLN A 521 42.27 14.21 31.33
N ASP A 522 41.57 14.36 30.20
CA ASP A 522 40.77 15.54 29.93
C ASP A 522 39.33 15.34 30.39
N CYS A 523 38.75 16.39 30.96
CA CYS A 523 37.33 16.39 31.31
C CYS A 523 36.48 16.81 30.11
N LEU A 524 35.83 15.84 29.47
CA LEU A 524 34.91 16.06 28.36
C LEU A 524 33.50 15.64 28.75
N SER A 525 32.57 16.61 28.77
CA SER A 525 31.16 16.38 29.10
C SER A 525 30.96 15.66 30.45
N GLY A 526 31.83 15.94 31.42
CA GLY A 526 31.79 15.34 32.76
C GLY A 526 32.41 13.94 32.85
N TYR A 527 33.09 13.46 31.82
CA TYR A 527 33.86 12.21 31.82
C TYR A 527 35.35 12.49 31.66
N CYS A 528 36.17 11.75 32.40
CA CYS A 528 37.61 11.74 32.27
C CYS A 528 37.99 10.76 31.15
N LEU A 529 38.49 11.32 30.05
CA LEU A 529 38.86 10.58 28.84
C LEU A 529 40.34 10.76 28.55
N GLN A 530 40.98 9.67 28.14
CA GLN A 530 42.38 9.67 27.71
C GLN A 530 42.47 10.32 26.31
N PRO A 531 43.23 11.41 26.14
CA PRO A 531 43.50 11.94 24.81
C PRO A 531 44.41 10.99 24.02
N CYS A 532 44.25 10.96 22.71
CA CYS A 532 45.05 10.11 21.82
C CYS A 532 45.25 10.74 20.44
N ALA A 533 46.41 10.47 19.84
CA ALA A 533 46.69 10.73 18.44
C ALA A 533 46.64 9.44 17.59
N SER A 534 46.75 8.27 18.22
CA SER A 534 46.75 6.97 17.55
C SER A 534 46.11 5.88 18.40
N HIS A 535 45.67 4.78 17.77
CA HIS A 535 45.08 3.62 18.44
C HIS A 535 45.99 3.01 19.53
N GLY A 536 47.32 3.07 19.34
CA GLY A 536 48.28 2.51 20.28
C GLY A 536 48.44 3.29 21.58
N GLU A 537 47.90 4.51 21.67
CA GLU A 537 47.88 5.31 22.90
C GLU A 537 46.68 4.97 23.79
N CYS A 538 45.75 4.16 23.28
CA CYS A 538 44.61 3.68 24.03
C CYS A 538 44.88 2.31 24.64
N HIS A 539 44.04 1.93 25.60
CA HIS A 539 43.96 0.54 26.05
C HIS A 539 43.77 -0.39 24.83
N PRO A 540 44.38 -1.61 24.75
CA PRO A 540 44.29 -2.48 23.57
C PRO A 540 42.87 -2.82 23.09
N GLN A 541 41.90 -2.82 24.02
CA GLN A 541 40.46 -2.99 23.74
C GLN A 541 39.69 -1.68 23.56
N MET A 542 40.40 -0.59 23.29
CA MET A 542 39.86 0.73 23.00
C MET A 542 40.49 1.28 21.73
N ILE A 543 39.83 2.24 21.11
CA ILE A 543 40.30 2.85 19.87
C ILE A 543 40.30 4.37 19.98
N CYS A 544 41.26 5.00 19.32
CA CYS A 544 41.30 6.44 19.22
C CYS A 544 40.22 6.91 18.24
N ARG A 545 39.18 7.56 18.75
CA ARG A 545 38.07 8.05 17.92
C ARG A 545 38.49 9.35 17.22
N GLY A 546 37.79 9.70 16.15
CA GLY A 546 38.03 10.96 15.40
C GLY A 546 37.88 12.24 16.24
N THR A 547 37.36 12.12 17.47
CA THR A 547 37.32 13.19 18.47
C THR A 547 38.67 13.46 19.15
N GLY A 548 39.68 12.61 18.95
CA GLY A 548 40.99 12.70 19.61
C GLY A 548 41.02 12.08 21.02
N TYR A 549 40.04 11.24 21.36
CA TYR A 549 39.96 10.57 22.66
C TYR A 549 39.75 9.07 22.51
N CYS A 550 40.28 8.31 23.47
CA CYS A 550 40.10 6.87 23.53
C CYS A 550 38.64 6.52 23.85
N GLY A 551 38.01 5.77 22.96
CA GLY A 551 36.65 5.26 23.11
C GLY A 551 36.61 3.74 23.08
N ARG A 552 35.40 3.19 23.27
CA ARG A 552 35.12 1.76 23.12
C ARG A 552 35.59 1.25 21.76
N LYS A 553 36.18 0.05 21.70
CA LYS A 553 36.39 -0.69 20.44
C LYS A 553 35.08 -1.35 20.05
N ASP A 554 34.61 -1.11 18.83
CA ASP A 554 33.40 -1.76 18.30
C ASP A 554 33.68 -3.23 18.01
N CYS A 555 32.66 -4.06 18.14
CA CYS A 555 32.73 -5.49 17.88
C CYS A 555 31.42 -6.00 17.27
N THR A 556 31.49 -7.08 16.52
CA THR A 556 30.38 -7.76 15.85
C THR A 556 30.31 -9.23 16.24
N VAL A 557 31.44 -9.80 16.68
CA VAL A 557 31.54 -11.16 17.21
C VAL A 557 32.43 -11.18 18.46
N ALA A 558 32.31 -12.24 19.26
CA ALA A 558 33.11 -12.40 20.48
C ALA A 558 34.63 -12.34 20.21
N GLY A 559 35.08 -12.79 19.03
CA GLY A 559 36.49 -12.79 18.63
C GLY A 559 37.10 -11.42 18.32
N ASP A 560 36.29 -10.36 18.24
CA ASP A 560 36.79 -9.00 18.00
C ASP A 560 37.44 -8.39 19.26
N CYS A 561 37.16 -8.96 20.44
CA CYS A 561 37.71 -8.55 21.72
C CYS A 561 38.77 -9.55 22.18
N ASP A 562 39.96 -9.07 22.56
CA ASP A 562 40.99 -9.98 23.09
C ASP A 562 40.57 -10.48 24.48
N ALA A 563 40.82 -11.75 24.77
CA ALA A 563 40.55 -12.31 26.09
C ALA A 563 41.30 -11.51 27.20
N PRO A 564 40.66 -11.24 28.35
CA PRO A 564 39.35 -11.74 28.79
C PRO A 564 38.17 -10.78 28.50
N TYR A 565 38.34 -9.78 27.64
CA TYR A 565 37.28 -8.82 27.32
C TYR A 565 36.20 -9.47 26.45
N VAL A 566 34.98 -8.95 26.57
CA VAL A 566 33.78 -9.54 25.97
C VAL A 566 33.07 -8.53 25.09
N CYS A 567 32.59 -8.98 23.93
CA CYS A 567 31.74 -8.18 23.07
C CYS A 567 30.33 -8.08 23.66
N VAL A 568 29.88 -6.87 23.96
CA VAL A 568 28.58 -6.62 24.59
C VAL A 568 27.76 -5.65 23.74
N ALA A 569 26.54 -6.07 23.40
CA ALA A 569 25.58 -5.24 22.67
C ALA A 569 25.21 -3.99 23.47
N GLY A 570 25.40 -2.82 22.86
CA GLY A 570 24.93 -1.54 23.37
C GLY A 570 23.43 -1.36 23.13
N SER A 571 22.86 -0.32 23.76
CA SER A 571 21.45 0.02 23.59
C SER A 571 21.11 0.66 22.23
N GLY A 572 22.12 1.04 21.44
CA GLY A 572 21.96 1.73 20.15
C GLY A 572 22.32 0.87 18.95
N GLY A 573 22.09 -0.44 19.01
CA GLY A 573 22.36 -1.38 17.90
C GLY A 573 23.84 -1.78 17.73
N GLY A 574 24.79 -0.91 18.06
CA GLY A 574 26.23 -1.25 18.04
C GLY A 574 26.67 -2.09 19.26
N ALA A 575 27.64 -2.98 19.08
CA ALA A 575 28.29 -3.70 20.18
C ALA A 575 29.74 -3.24 20.40
N SER A 576 30.23 -3.37 21.63
CA SER A 576 31.57 -2.92 22.00
C SER A 576 32.26 -3.84 23.00
N CYS A 577 33.59 -3.85 22.98
CA CYS A 577 34.40 -4.60 23.95
C CYS A 577 34.29 -3.98 25.35
N GLN A 578 33.92 -4.81 26.33
CA GLN A 578 33.74 -4.45 27.74
C GLN A 578 34.50 -5.42 28.65
N ARG A 579 34.69 -5.02 29.91
CA ARG A 579 35.25 -5.91 30.93
C ARG A 579 34.28 -7.07 31.22
N PRO A 580 34.77 -8.28 31.49
CA PRO A 580 33.91 -9.36 31.95
C PRO A 580 33.40 -9.06 33.36
N THR A 581 32.20 -9.54 33.65
CA THR A 581 31.59 -9.45 34.98
C THR A 581 32.17 -10.52 35.90
N CYS A 582 32.17 -10.26 37.20
CA CYS A 582 32.61 -11.20 38.21
C CYS A 582 31.72 -11.13 39.45
N GLU A 583 31.56 -12.26 40.12
CA GLU A 583 30.98 -12.27 41.46
C GLU A 583 32.09 -11.85 42.43
N GLY A 584 31.85 -10.79 43.21
CA GLY A 584 32.79 -10.39 44.25
C GLY A 584 33.00 -11.52 45.27
N PRO A 585 34.10 -11.50 46.02
CA PRO A 585 34.29 -12.42 47.14
C PRO A 585 33.19 -12.30 48.21
#